data_AF-A0A7M3ZUP6-F1
#
_entry.id   AF-A0A7M3ZUP6-F1
#
_cell.length_a   1.000
_cell.length_b   1.000
_cell.length_c   1.000
_cell.angle_alpha   90.00
_cell.angle_beta   90.00
_cell.angle_gamma   90.00
#
_symmetry.space_group_name_H-M   'P 1'
#
loop_
_entity.id
_entity.type
_entity.pdbx_description
1 polymer ?
#
loop_
_entity_poly.entity_id
_entity_poly.type
_entity_poly.pdbx_seq_one_letter_code
_entity_poly.pdbx_strand_id
1 'polypeptide(L)'
;MGVHDSVRNHPEWSTLAGLVRDLAFLDGGHDAAFTLASGKQSRWFFDTKPVMMHPQAAAIMGSLLNLRIQAMGGDFVGGLELGAVPLAAIV
;
A
#
# COMPACT_ATOMS: atom_id res chain seq x y z
N MET A 1 11.38 -7.95 8.14
CA MET A 1 9.91 -7.99 7.99
C MET A 1 9.59 -8.05 6.51
N GLY A 2 8.92 -9.10 6.07
CA GLY A 2 8.49 -9.28 4.68
C GLY A 2 7.00 -9.61 4.62
N VAL A 3 6.42 -9.55 3.42
CA VAL A 3 5.02 -9.93 3.18
C VAL A 3 4.83 -11.42 3.50
N HIS A 4 3.83 -11.73 4.33
CA HIS A 4 3.50 -13.09 4.75
C HIS A 4 3.20 -14.00 3.56
N ASP A 5 3.59 -15.28 3.64
CA ASP A 5 3.48 -16.23 2.51
C ASP A 5 2.05 -16.39 2.01
N SER A 6 1.07 -16.34 2.90
CA SER A 6 -0.35 -16.42 2.52
C SER A 6 -0.80 -15.28 1.60
N VAL A 7 -0.16 -14.10 1.70
CA VAL A 7 -0.41 -12.96 0.82
C VAL A 7 0.46 -13.06 -0.43
N ARG A 8 1.76 -13.37 -0.26
CA ARG A 8 2.72 -13.47 -1.36
C ARG A 8 2.33 -14.55 -2.39
N ASN A 9 1.75 -15.64 -1.93
CA ASN A 9 1.32 -16.77 -2.76
C ASN A 9 -0.11 -16.60 -3.31
N HIS A 10 -0.81 -15.51 -2.95
CA HIS A 10 -2.14 -15.24 -3.49
C HIS A 10 -2.05 -14.91 -5.00
N PRO A 11 -2.96 -15.42 -5.86
CA PRO A 11 -2.89 -15.20 -7.31
C PRO A 11 -2.80 -13.72 -7.72
N GLU A 12 -3.48 -12.85 -6.98
CA GLU A 12 -3.54 -11.40 -7.27
C GLU A 12 -2.35 -10.59 -6.72
N TRP A 13 -1.43 -11.23 -5.99
CA TRP A 13 -0.27 -10.54 -5.40
C TRP A 13 0.58 -9.83 -6.46
N SER A 14 0.85 -10.53 -7.58
CA SER A 14 1.66 -9.99 -8.68
C SER A 14 1.03 -8.74 -9.29
N THR A 15 -0.30 -8.76 -9.48
CA THR A 15 -1.08 -7.62 -9.97
C THR A 15 -0.99 -6.43 -9.02
N LEU A 16 -1.21 -6.65 -7.71
CA LEU A 16 -1.09 -5.55 -6.73
C LEU A 16 0.33 -4.98 -6.68
N ALA A 17 1.35 -5.82 -6.69
CA ALA A 17 2.74 -5.37 -6.69
C ALA A 17 3.09 -4.53 -7.93
N GLY A 18 2.52 -4.88 -9.09
CA GLY A 18 2.60 -4.07 -10.31
C GLY A 18 1.94 -2.70 -10.13
N LEU A 19 0.67 -2.68 -9.69
CA LEU A 19 -0.06 -1.43 -9.44
C LEU A 19 0.63 -0.53 -8.41
N VAL A 20 1.23 -1.10 -7.35
CA VAL A 20 2.00 -0.34 -6.36
C VAL A 20 3.24 0.29 -7.00
N ARG A 21 3.96 -0.46 -7.84
CA ARG A 21 5.12 0.09 -8.55
C ARG A 21 4.71 1.24 -9.47
N ASP A 22 3.62 1.08 -10.21
CA ASP A 22 3.21 2.03 -11.24
C ASP A 22 2.56 3.29 -10.65
N LEU A 23 1.84 3.15 -9.53
CA LEU A 23 1.04 4.24 -8.94
C LEU A 23 1.69 4.91 -7.73
N ALA A 24 2.51 4.19 -6.95
CA ALA A 24 3.06 4.73 -5.70
C ALA A 24 4.53 5.11 -5.76
N PHE A 25 5.31 4.56 -6.68
CA PHE A 25 6.76 4.76 -6.69
C PHE A 25 7.19 5.73 -7.79
N LEU A 26 7.86 6.80 -7.38
CA LEU A 26 8.49 7.77 -8.28
C LEU A 26 10.01 7.75 -8.09
N ASP A 27 10.74 7.56 -9.19
CA ASP A 27 12.19 7.72 -9.25
C ASP A 27 12.53 9.03 -9.96
N GLY A 28 13.12 9.97 -9.21
CA GLY A 28 13.50 11.28 -9.74
C GLY A 28 14.85 11.32 -10.46
N GLY A 29 15.56 10.19 -10.55
CA GLY A 29 16.79 10.03 -11.34
C GLY A 29 18.07 10.57 -10.72
N HIS A 30 18.00 11.38 -9.65
CA HIS A 30 19.16 11.89 -8.90
C HIS A 30 18.86 12.08 -7.41
N ASP A 31 19.89 12.11 -6.56
CA ASP A 31 19.78 12.07 -5.08
C ASP A 31 19.05 13.26 -4.44
N ALA A 32 18.91 14.36 -5.17
CA ALA A 32 18.24 15.59 -4.74
C ALA A 32 16.96 15.89 -5.51
N ALA A 33 16.32 14.87 -6.09
CA ALA A 33 15.14 15.06 -6.92
C ALA A 33 13.90 15.52 -6.12
N PHE A 34 13.80 15.09 -4.86
CA PHE A 34 12.67 15.42 -3.99
C PHE A 34 13.15 16.02 -2.68
N THR A 35 12.57 17.15 -2.29
CA THR A 35 12.67 17.69 -0.94
C THR A 35 11.49 17.19 -0.11
N LEU A 36 11.77 16.41 0.94
CA LEU A 36 10.77 15.87 1.84
C LEU A 36 10.27 16.95 2.82
N ALA A 37 9.12 16.70 3.44
CA ALA A 37 8.56 17.59 4.47
C ALA A 37 9.49 17.79 5.68
N SER A 38 10.45 16.88 5.90
CA SER A 38 11.50 17.01 6.91
C SER A 38 12.66 17.94 6.50
N GLY A 39 12.65 18.48 5.28
CA GLY A 39 13.75 19.25 4.68
C GLY A 39 14.86 18.41 4.06
N LYS A 40 14.84 17.08 4.23
CA LYS A 40 15.82 16.17 3.64
C LYS A 40 15.59 15.99 2.14
N GLN A 41 16.67 15.70 1.42
CA GLN A 41 16.63 15.35 0.00
C GLN A 41 16.53 13.84 -0.20
N SER A 42 15.85 13.41 -1.26
CA SER A 42 15.72 12.00 -1.65
C SER A 42 15.62 11.86 -3.17
N ARG A 43 16.20 10.79 -3.73
CA ARG A 43 15.96 10.35 -5.11
C ARG A 43 14.56 9.77 -5.31
N TRP A 44 14.04 9.10 -4.29
CA TRP A 44 12.82 8.34 -4.37
C TRP A 44 11.70 9.01 -3.60
N PHE A 45 10.51 8.97 -4.18
CA PHE A 45 9.27 9.36 -3.53
C PHE A 45 8.29 8.20 -3.59
N PHE A 46 7.65 7.89 -2.46
CA PHE A 46 6.70 6.78 -2.35
C PHE A 46 5.42 7.27 -1.68
N ASP A 47 4.32 7.34 -2.43
CA ASP A 47 2.99 7.73 -1.94
C ASP A 47 1.97 6.66 -2.28
N THR A 48 1.40 6.02 -1.25
CA THR A 48 0.42 4.94 -1.45
C THR A 48 -1.00 5.44 -1.69
N LYS A 49 -1.29 6.75 -1.56
CA LYS A 49 -2.63 7.30 -1.79
C LYS A 49 -3.22 6.94 -3.16
N PRO A 50 -2.48 7.05 -4.28
CA PRO A 50 -3.01 6.68 -5.59
C PRO A 50 -3.39 5.20 -5.69
N VAL A 51 -2.63 4.31 -5.03
CA VAL A 51 -2.95 2.86 -4.98
C VAL A 51 -4.25 2.63 -4.22
N MET A 52 -4.44 3.30 -3.09
CA MET A 52 -5.67 3.20 -2.28
C MET A 52 -6.91 3.74 -2.98
N MET A 53 -6.74 4.67 -3.92
CA MET A 53 -7.83 5.28 -4.69
C MET A 53 -8.08 4.59 -6.04
N HIS A 54 -7.20 3.67 -6.46
CA HIS A 54 -7.35 2.95 -7.72
C HIS A 54 -8.33 1.78 -7.56
N PRO A 55 -9.44 1.70 -8.33
CA PRO A 55 -10.52 0.75 -8.09
C PRO A 55 -10.08 -0.72 -8.01
N GLN A 56 -9.24 -1.15 -8.96
CA GLN A 56 -8.74 -2.52 -8.98
C GLN A 56 -7.76 -2.79 -7.83
N ALA A 57 -6.91 -1.82 -7.50
CA ALA A 57 -5.91 -2.02 -6.46
C ALA A 57 -6.57 -2.07 -5.09
N ALA A 58 -7.56 -1.20 -4.84
CA ALA A 58 -8.36 -1.20 -3.63
C ALA A 58 -9.09 -2.54 -3.43
N ALA A 59 -9.73 -3.08 -4.48
CA ALA A 59 -10.38 -4.39 -4.40
C ALA A 59 -9.42 -5.53 -4.00
N ILE A 60 -8.25 -5.60 -4.66
CA ILE A 60 -7.24 -6.63 -4.35
C ILE A 60 -6.68 -6.42 -2.94
N MET A 61 -6.38 -5.18 -2.55
CA MET A 61 -5.90 -4.87 -1.20
C MET A 61 -6.90 -5.30 -0.12
N GLY A 62 -8.18 -5.00 -0.29
CA GLY A 62 -9.23 -5.40 0.64
C GLY A 62 -9.26 -6.92 0.86
N SER A 63 -9.20 -7.69 -0.23
CA SER A 63 -9.12 -9.17 -0.18
C SER A 63 -7.88 -9.66 0.59
N LEU A 64 -6.70 -9.16 0.25
CA LEU A 64 -5.43 -9.60 0.85
C LEU A 64 -5.29 -9.18 2.32
N LEU A 65 -5.77 -7.99 2.67
CA LEU A 65 -5.79 -7.50 4.05
C LEU A 65 -6.76 -8.32 4.88
N ASN A 66 -7.97 -8.62 4.37
CA ASN A 66 -8.94 -9.46 5.06
C ASN A 66 -8.42 -10.86 5.34
N LEU A 67 -7.72 -11.46 4.39
CA LEU A 67 -7.05 -12.76 4.60
C LEU A 67 -6.12 -12.72 5.82
N ARG A 68 -5.39 -11.61 6.01
CA ARG A 68 -4.51 -11.44 7.16
C ARG A 68 -5.26 -11.13 8.45
N ILE A 69 -6.28 -10.28 8.40
CA ILE A 69 -7.11 -9.90 9.56
C ILE A 69 -7.80 -11.14 10.12
N GLN A 70 -8.44 -11.95 9.27
CA GLN A 70 -9.10 -13.19 9.67
C GLN A 70 -8.12 -14.20 10.29
N ALA A 71 -6.93 -14.36 9.70
CA ALA A 71 -5.90 -15.24 10.25
C ALA A 71 -5.34 -14.77 11.60
N MET A 72 -5.52 -13.50 11.96
CA MET A 72 -5.17 -12.95 13.27
C MET A 72 -6.33 -13.02 14.28
N GLY A 73 -7.53 -13.44 13.85
CA GLY A 73 -8.74 -13.45 14.69
C GLY A 73 -9.23 -12.06 15.05
N GLY A 74 -9.07 -11.08 14.16
CA GLY A 74 -9.51 -9.71 14.41
C GLY A 74 -11.03 -9.54 14.29
N ASP A 75 -11.66 -8.98 15.32
CA ASP A 75 -13.10 -8.69 15.34
C ASP A 75 -13.44 -7.29 14.82
N PHE A 76 -12.51 -6.35 14.97
CA PHE A 76 -12.68 -4.95 14.59
C PHE A 76 -11.45 -4.42 13.86
N VAL A 77 -11.69 -3.50 12.93
CA VAL A 77 -10.64 -2.77 12.22
C VAL A 77 -10.76 -1.28 12.53
N GLY A 78 -9.63 -0.65 12.82
CA GLY A 78 -9.53 0.80 12.97
C GLY A 78 -8.47 1.38 12.02
N GLY A 79 -8.79 2.50 11.38
CA GLY A 79 -7.87 3.26 10.53
C GLY A 79 -7.44 4.56 11.19
N LEU A 80 -6.14 4.86 11.20
CA LEU A 80 -5.64 6.17 11.63
C LEU A 80 -6.02 7.27 10.62
N GLU A 81 -6.72 8.28 11.11
CA GLU A 81 -7.11 9.46 10.35
C GLU A 81 -5.90 10.33 9.91
N LEU A 82 -5.85 10.89 8.68
CA LEU A 82 -6.71 10.69 7.50
C LEU A 82 -6.16 9.62 6.54
N GLY A 83 -4.95 9.11 6.79
CA GLY A 83 -4.20 8.32 5.82
C GLY A 83 -4.72 6.90 5.62
N ALA A 84 -5.32 6.30 6.64
CA ALA A 84 -5.77 4.90 6.61
C ALA A 84 -7.30 4.74 6.52
N VAL A 85 -8.06 5.84 6.43
CA VAL A 85 -9.52 5.78 6.27
C VAL A 85 -9.96 4.93 5.07
N PRO A 86 -9.36 5.10 3.88
CA PRO A 86 -9.76 4.29 2.73
C PRO A 86 -9.45 2.81 2.92
N LEU A 87 -8.37 2.48 3.65
CA LEU A 87 -8.01 1.09 3.95
C LEU A 87 -9.00 0.44 4.92
N ALA A 88 -9.41 1.18 5.96
CA ALA A 88 -10.41 0.69 6.90
C ALA A 88 -11.78 0.50 6.26
N ALA A 89 -12.09 1.25 5.20
CA ALA A 89 -13.37 1.15 4.48
C ALA A 89 -13.46 -0.03 3.48
N ILE A 90 -12.32 -0.57 3.03
CA ILE A 90 -12.27 -1.67 2.04
C ILE A 90 -12.03 -3.05 2.65
N VAL A 91 -11.88 -3.13 3.97
CA VAL A 91 -11.68 -4.38 4.70
C VAL A 91 -12.89 -4.72 5.54
#